data_AF-A0A2V6QZE5-F1
#
_entry.id   AF-A0A2V6QZE5-F1
#
_cell.length_a   1.000
_cell.length_b   1.000
_cell.length_c   1.000
_cell.angle_alpha   90.00
_cell.angle_beta   90.00
_cell.angle_gamma   90.00
#
_symmetry.space_group_name_H-M   'P 1'
#
loop_
_entity.id
_entity.type
_entity.pdbx_description
1 polymer ?
#
loop_
_entity_poly.entity_id
_entity_poly.type
_entity_poly.pdbx_seq_one_letter_code
_entity_poly.pdbx_strand_id
1 'polypeptide(L)'
;MLAAAAGLLIVPLAVAQNQSGTPVSGGWVPRVAHKPDPSKIVVPRGYKVDVFVAGLDTPSAATVDGEGNVWVAISGNLFGPFEYEYAGQRVKNPVGGPHVEVFDKNGKHLKDIGVGMFHFVMNEIGYCPENNKVYIPEYS
;
A
#
# COMPACT_ATOMS: atom_id res chain seq x y z
N MET A 1 -55.62 -11.50 30.93
CA MET A 1 -55.12 -10.38 30.12
C MET A 1 -53.61 -10.36 30.23
N LEU A 2 -52.92 -10.61 29.12
CA LEU A 2 -51.47 -10.69 28.99
C LEU A 2 -50.91 -9.29 28.69
N ALA A 3 -49.77 -8.95 29.27
CA ALA A 3 -48.86 -7.96 28.67
C ALA A 3 -47.41 -8.40 28.93
N ALA A 4 -46.82 -9.08 27.94
CA ALA A 4 -45.40 -9.34 27.87
C ALA A 4 -44.73 -8.12 27.21
N ALA A 5 -43.81 -7.47 27.91
CA ALA A 5 -43.02 -6.38 27.37
C ALA A 5 -41.89 -6.97 26.50
N ALA A 6 -42.02 -6.87 25.18
CA ALA A 6 -40.95 -7.17 24.25
C ALA A 6 -40.02 -5.95 24.16
N GLY A 7 -38.83 -6.05 24.74
CA GLY A 7 -37.76 -5.06 24.54
C GLY A 7 -37.17 -5.21 23.14
N LEU A 8 -37.37 -4.20 22.29
CA LEU A 8 -36.67 -4.11 21.01
C LEU A 8 -35.17 -3.82 21.26
N LEU A 9 -34.33 -4.81 20.97
CA LEU A 9 -32.90 -4.62 20.77
C LEU A 9 -32.70 -3.85 19.46
N ILE A 10 -32.40 -2.56 19.55
CA ILE A 10 -31.97 -1.75 18.39
C ILE A 10 -30.49 -2.06 18.16
N VAL A 11 -30.21 -2.96 17.23
CA VAL A 11 -28.86 -3.10 16.66
C VAL A 11 -28.72 -2.01 15.60
N PRO A 12 -27.77 -1.06 15.69
CA PRO A 12 -27.52 -0.16 14.59
C PRO A 12 -26.98 -1.00 13.42
N LEU A 13 -27.78 -1.11 12.36
CA LEU A 13 -27.32 -1.55 11.05
C LEU A 13 -26.19 -0.61 10.65
N ALA A 14 -24.97 -1.14 10.57
CA ALA A 14 -23.89 -0.47 9.87
C ALA A 14 -24.35 -0.29 8.43
N VAL A 15 -24.77 0.92 8.07
CA VAL A 15 -25.03 1.29 6.69
C VAL A 15 -23.67 1.29 6.01
N ALA A 16 -23.29 0.18 5.38
CA ALA A 16 -22.25 0.19 4.38
C ALA A 16 -22.71 1.18 3.31
N GLN A 17 -22.15 2.39 3.30
CA GLN A 17 -22.38 3.35 2.22
C GLN A 17 -21.84 2.73 0.95
N ASN A 18 -22.77 2.15 0.19
CA ASN A 18 -22.56 1.70 -1.16
C ASN A 18 -22.18 2.94 -1.97
N GLN A 19 -20.88 3.19 -2.17
CA GLN A 19 -20.36 4.24 -3.06
C GLN A 19 -20.66 3.83 -4.50
N SER A 20 -21.95 3.88 -4.85
CA SER A 20 -22.46 3.59 -6.18
C SER A 20 -22.18 4.82 -7.04
N GLY A 21 -21.41 4.62 -8.12
CA GLY A 21 -20.79 5.64 -8.96
C GLY A 21 -21.65 6.86 -9.33
N THR A 22 -21.12 8.04 -8.99
CA THR A 22 -21.37 9.28 -9.72
C THR A 22 -20.34 9.43 -10.84
N PRO A 23 -20.66 10.11 -11.97
CA PRO A 23 -19.70 10.34 -13.07
C PRO A 23 -18.56 11.29 -12.69
N VAL A 24 -18.70 12.03 -11.60
CA VAL A 24 -17.58 12.60 -10.84
C VAL A 24 -17.04 11.50 -9.96
N SER A 25 -15.78 11.12 -10.20
CA SER A 25 -15.12 10.05 -9.46
C SER A 25 -15.28 10.33 -7.95
N GLY A 26 -15.94 9.42 -7.23
CA GLY A 26 -16.69 9.69 -5.99
C GLY A 26 -15.90 10.31 -4.83
N GLY A 27 -15.59 11.60 -4.91
CA GLY A 27 -14.88 12.34 -3.88
C GLY A 27 -13.46 11.85 -3.64
N TRP A 28 -12.67 11.65 -4.71
CA TRP A 28 -11.25 11.30 -4.56
C TRP A 28 -10.55 12.34 -3.69
N VAL A 29 -10.12 11.89 -2.51
CA VAL A 29 -9.17 12.62 -1.67
C VAL A 29 -7.75 12.22 -2.08
N PRO A 30 -6.81 13.18 -2.08
CA PRO A 30 -5.41 12.86 -2.27
C PRO A 30 -4.95 11.78 -1.30
N ARG A 31 -4.05 10.92 -1.75
CA ARG A 31 -3.36 10.01 -0.85
C ARG A 31 -2.57 10.86 0.14
N VAL A 32 -2.88 10.69 1.42
CA VAL A 32 -2.11 11.29 2.50
C VAL A 32 -1.20 10.23 3.09
N ALA A 33 0.03 10.61 3.41
CA ALA A 33 0.95 9.71 4.09
C ALA A 33 0.30 9.22 5.39
N HIS A 34 0.13 7.90 5.51
CA HIS A 34 -0.39 7.28 6.71
C HIS A 34 0.77 6.70 7.51
N LYS A 35 0.82 6.99 8.81
CA LYS A 35 1.78 6.35 9.71
C LYS A 35 1.22 4.97 10.10
N PRO A 36 1.88 3.86 9.74
CA PRO A 36 1.41 2.53 10.12
C PRO A 36 1.38 2.37 11.65
N ASP A 37 0.35 1.67 12.15
CA ASP A 37 0.17 1.38 13.57
C ASP A 37 -0.04 -0.12 13.77
N PRO A 38 0.98 -0.87 14.20
CA PRO A 38 0.91 -2.33 14.32
C PRO A 38 0.01 -2.77 15.49
N SER A 39 -0.29 -1.87 16.45
CA SER A 39 -1.14 -2.19 17.60
C SER A 39 -2.60 -2.47 17.21
N LYS A 40 -3.01 -2.05 16.01
CA LYS A 40 -4.35 -2.30 15.44
C LYS A 40 -4.50 -3.70 14.84
N ILE A 41 -3.41 -4.43 14.65
CA ILE A 41 -3.43 -5.76 14.03
C ILE A 41 -3.52 -6.83 15.12
N VAL A 42 -4.56 -7.66 15.04
CA VAL A 42 -4.73 -8.81 15.93
C VAL A 42 -4.03 -10.02 15.33
N VAL A 43 -3.09 -10.61 16.08
CA VAL A 43 -2.39 -11.85 15.70
C VAL A 43 -2.56 -12.95 16.74
N PRO A 44 -2.39 -14.23 16.35
CA PRO A 44 -2.45 -15.35 17.29
C PRO A 44 -1.47 -15.20 18.45
N ARG A 45 -1.79 -15.87 19.57
CA ARG A 45 -0.92 -15.87 20.76
C ARG A 45 0.47 -16.38 20.40
N GLY A 46 1.51 -15.64 20.80
CA GLY A 46 2.91 -15.96 20.52
C GLY A 46 3.49 -15.25 19.29
N TYR A 47 2.65 -14.65 18.45
CA TYR A 47 3.08 -13.84 17.32
C TYR A 47 3.17 -12.37 17.69
N LYS A 48 4.01 -11.63 16.95
CA LYS A 48 4.16 -10.18 17.04
C LYS A 48 4.00 -9.56 15.66
N VAL A 49 3.52 -8.33 15.63
CA VAL A 49 3.48 -7.49 14.43
C VAL A 49 4.29 -6.25 14.73
N ASP A 50 5.07 -5.83 13.75
CA ASP A 50 5.81 -4.58 13.80
C ASP A 50 5.84 -3.93 12.41
N VAL A 51 6.25 -2.68 12.37
CA VAL A 51 6.47 -1.92 11.13
C VAL A 51 7.91 -2.14 10.69
N PHE A 52 8.10 -2.87 9.60
CA PHE A 52 9.43 -3.10 9.04
C PHE A 52 10.02 -1.82 8.43
N VAL A 53 9.26 -1.15 7.57
CA VAL A 53 9.57 0.16 6.97
C VAL A 53 8.26 0.95 6.87
N ALA A 54 8.35 2.28 7.01
CA ALA A 54 7.23 3.21 6.83
C ALA A 54 7.60 4.29 5.80
N GLY A 55 6.58 4.95 5.24
CA GLY A 55 6.79 6.05 4.28
C GLY A 55 7.05 5.61 2.84
N LEU A 56 6.82 4.33 2.52
CA LEU A 56 6.89 3.84 1.14
C LEU A 56 5.72 4.38 0.32
N ASP A 57 6.03 4.99 -0.82
CA ASP A 57 5.03 5.47 -1.77
C ASP A 57 4.76 4.41 -2.83
N THR A 58 3.52 3.93 -2.92
CA THR A 58 3.05 2.94 -3.92
C THR A 58 3.83 1.60 -3.99
N PRO A 59 4.12 0.94 -2.86
CA PRO A 59 4.65 -0.42 -2.89
C PRO A 59 3.63 -1.38 -3.49
N SER A 60 4.07 -2.25 -4.40
CA SER A 60 3.19 -3.19 -5.13
C SER A 60 3.55 -4.66 -4.94
N ALA A 61 4.83 -4.95 -4.74
CA ALA A 61 5.34 -6.29 -4.49
C ALA A 61 6.61 -6.22 -3.65
N ALA A 62 6.92 -7.31 -2.96
CA ALA A 62 8.18 -7.44 -2.24
C ALA A 62 8.71 -8.87 -2.28
N THR A 63 10.02 -9.03 -2.17
CA THR A 63 10.68 -10.34 -2.01
C THR A 63 11.85 -10.23 -1.04
N VAL A 64 12.37 -11.38 -0.58
CA VAL A 64 13.53 -11.45 0.32
C VAL A 64 14.62 -12.25 -0.37
N ASP A 65 15.83 -11.72 -0.42
CA ASP A 65 16.98 -12.39 -1.05
C ASP A 65 17.68 -13.38 -0.09
N GLY A 66 18.71 -14.07 -0.60
CA GLY A 66 19.48 -15.05 0.17
C GLY A 66 20.26 -14.46 1.34
N GLU A 67 20.46 -13.14 1.39
CA GLU A 67 21.13 -12.43 2.48
C GLU A 67 20.15 -11.91 3.55
N GLY A 68 18.84 -12.02 3.27
CA GLY A 68 17.78 -11.52 4.13
C GLY A 68 17.45 -10.04 3.90
N ASN A 69 17.91 -9.46 2.78
CA ASN A 69 17.49 -8.11 2.39
C ASN A 69 16.08 -8.17 1.80
N VAL A 70 15.26 -7.15 2.09
CA VAL A 70 13.91 -7.00 1.56
C VAL A 70 13.97 -6.06 0.36
N TRP A 71 13.48 -6.54 -0.78
CA TRP A 71 13.39 -5.79 -2.03
C TRP A 71 11.93 -5.43 -2.26
N VAL A 72 11.64 -4.14 -2.43
CA VAL A 72 10.28 -3.62 -2.57
C VAL A 72 10.15 -2.95 -3.93
N ALA A 73 9.23 -3.45 -4.76
CA ALA A 73 8.86 -2.79 -6.01
C ALA A 73 7.95 -1.60 -5.72
N ILE A 74 8.34 -0.43 -6.23
CA ILE A 74 7.61 0.83 -6.19
C ILE A 74 7.03 1.07 -7.58
N SER A 75 5.70 1.11 -7.71
CA SER A 75 5.06 1.26 -9.02
C SER A 75 5.05 2.69 -9.56
N GLY A 76 5.41 3.67 -8.74
CA GLY A 76 5.21 5.08 -9.04
C GLY A 76 3.73 5.47 -9.12
N ASN A 77 3.42 6.53 -9.87
CA ASN A 77 2.05 7.04 -9.97
C ASN A 77 1.15 6.17 -10.87
N LEU A 78 0.41 5.26 -10.25
CA LEU A 78 -0.51 4.30 -10.89
C LEU A 78 -1.91 4.85 -11.24
N PHE A 79 -2.51 5.60 -10.31
CA PHE A 79 -3.93 5.94 -10.32
C PHE A 79 -4.05 7.39 -9.89
N GLY A 80 -4.13 8.27 -10.87
CA GLY A 80 -4.29 9.71 -10.69
C GLY A 80 -3.54 10.49 -11.75
N PRO A 81 -4.01 11.70 -12.11
CA PRO A 81 -3.26 12.57 -12.98
C PRO A 81 -1.91 12.92 -12.32
N PHE A 82 -0.86 13.10 -13.12
CA PHE A 82 0.46 13.53 -12.62
C PHE A 82 0.40 14.90 -11.92
N GLU A 83 -0.70 15.64 -12.12
CA GLU A 83 -1.05 16.85 -11.40
C GLU A 83 -2.57 16.86 -11.15
N TYR A 84 -3.01 17.21 -9.94
CA TYR A 84 -4.43 17.30 -9.57
C TYR A 84 -4.73 18.61 -8.85
N GLU A 85 -6.01 19.03 -8.84
CA GLU A 85 -6.45 20.15 -8.00
C GLU A 85 -6.95 19.63 -6.64
N TYR A 86 -6.47 20.21 -5.55
CA TYR A 86 -6.95 19.93 -4.21
C TYR A 86 -7.00 21.21 -3.40
N ALA A 87 -8.13 21.47 -2.73
CA ALA A 87 -8.35 22.70 -1.95
C ALA A 87 -8.04 24.00 -2.73
N GLY A 88 -8.34 24.02 -4.03
CA GLY A 88 -8.09 25.18 -4.91
C GLY A 88 -6.63 25.35 -5.34
N GLN A 89 -5.76 24.38 -5.07
CA GLN A 89 -4.35 24.39 -5.46
C GLN A 89 -4.05 23.27 -6.45
N ARG A 90 -3.27 23.58 -7.50
CA ARG A 90 -2.70 22.58 -8.40
C ARG A 90 -1.51 21.92 -7.72
N VAL A 91 -1.63 20.63 -7.44
CA VAL A 91 -0.63 19.80 -6.77
C VAL A 91 0.01 18.89 -7.80
N LYS A 92 1.35 18.96 -7.93
CA LYS A 92 2.11 17.94 -8.65
C LYS A 92 2.14 16.69 -7.79
N ASN A 93 1.86 15.53 -8.39
CA ASN A 93 1.93 14.28 -7.68
C ASN A 93 3.36 14.05 -7.15
N PRO A 94 3.56 13.94 -5.82
CA PRO A 94 4.89 13.80 -5.24
C PRO A 94 5.49 12.40 -5.44
N VAL A 95 4.68 11.42 -5.88
CA VAL A 95 5.11 10.03 -6.04
C VAL A 95 6.20 9.94 -7.11
N GLY A 96 7.33 9.34 -6.73
CA GLY A 96 8.45 9.08 -7.62
C GLY A 96 8.10 8.17 -8.82
N GLY A 97 9.00 8.09 -9.78
CA GLY A 97 8.89 7.10 -10.86
C GLY A 97 9.00 5.66 -10.32
N PRO A 98 8.61 4.66 -11.11
CA PRO A 98 8.78 3.27 -10.72
C PRO A 98 10.26 2.92 -10.50
N HIS A 99 10.55 2.15 -9.45
CA HIS A 99 11.89 1.71 -9.03
C HIS A 99 11.79 0.57 -8.01
N VAL A 100 12.93 0.01 -7.60
CA VAL A 100 13.00 -0.92 -6.46
C VAL A 100 13.78 -0.28 -5.34
N GLU A 101 13.24 -0.31 -4.13
CA GLU A 101 13.95 0.04 -2.90
C GLU A 101 14.43 -1.25 -2.21
N VAL A 102 15.69 -1.28 -1.77
CA VAL A 102 16.27 -2.45 -1.08
C VAL A 102 16.62 -2.08 0.36
N PHE A 103 16.19 -2.90 1.30
CA PHE A 103 16.41 -2.72 2.74
C PHE A 103 17.16 -3.92 3.32
N ASP A 104 18.01 -3.69 4.31
CA ASP A 104 18.57 -4.79 5.09
C ASP A 104 17.51 -5.46 5.96
N LYS A 105 17.87 -6.57 6.61
CA LYS A 105 16.99 -7.33 7.52
C LYS A 105 16.41 -6.54 8.70
N ASN A 106 16.89 -5.32 8.96
CA ASN A 106 16.40 -4.44 10.04
C ASN A 106 15.61 -3.24 9.50
N GLY A 107 15.33 -3.18 8.18
CA GLY A 107 14.62 -2.09 7.56
C GLY A 107 15.50 -0.87 7.25
N LYS A 108 16.83 -1.00 7.32
CA LYS A 108 17.72 0.08 6.88
C LYS A 108 17.76 0.11 5.35
N HIS A 109 17.42 1.25 4.76
CA HIS A 109 17.55 1.46 3.32
C HIS A 109 19.02 1.29 2.87
N LEU A 110 19.22 0.51 1.81
CA LEU A 110 20.53 0.19 1.25
C LEU A 110 20.75 0.90 -0.08
N LYS A 111 19.77 0.83 -1.00
CA LYS A 111 19.87 1.38 -2.35
C LYS A 111 18.54 1.39 -3.08
N ASP A 112 18.48 2.22 -4.12
CA ASP A 112 17.43 2.20 -5.13
C ASP A 112 17.95 1.60 -6.43
N ILE A 113 17.09 0.91 -7.18
CA ILE A 113 17.40 0.28 -8.47
C ILE A 113 16.39 0.74 -9.52
N GLY A 114 16.90 1.16 -10.67
CA GLY A 114 16.10 1.49 -11.85
C GLY A 114 15.32 2.81 -11.78
N VAL A 115 15.74 3.75 -10.92
CA VAL A 115 15.19 5.11 -10.88
C VAL A 115 15.33 5.76 -12.26
N GLY A 116 14.20 6.16 -12.85
CA GLY A 116 14.15 6.78 -14.18
C GLY A 116 14.37 5.81 -15.35
N MET A 117 14.55 4.51 -15.07
CA MET A 117 14.70 3.45 -16.08
C MET A 117 13.37 2.79 -16.37
N PHE A 118 12.59 2.51 -15.33
CA PHE A 118 11.27 1.94 -15.50
C PHE A 118 10.28 3.04 -15.93
N HIS A 119 9.47 2.74 -16.94
CA HIS A 119 8.48 3.66 -17.48
C HIS A 119 7.03 3.15 -17.32
N PHE A 120 6.88 1.87 -16.96
CA PHE A 120 5.60 1.23 -16.70
C PHE A 120 5.49 0.79 -15.24
N VAL A 121 4.28 0.40 -14.87
CA VAL A 121 3.97 -0.13 -13.54
C VAL A 121 4.81 -1.37 -13.26
N MET A 122 5.44 -1.37 -12.08
CA MET A 122 6.04 -2.57 -11.50
C MET A 122 5.04 -3.19 -10.54
N ASN A 123 4.60 -4.43 -10.75
CA ASN A 123 3.64 -5.12 -9.87
C ASN A 123 4.12 -6.50 -9.40
N GLU A 124 5.31 -6.90 -9.78
CA GLU A 124 5.89 -8.19 -9.44
C GLU A 124 7.39 -8.02 -9.15
N ILE A 125 7.92 -8.85 -8.26
CA ILE A 125 9.35 -9.02 -8.00
C ILE A 125 9.55 -10.41 -7.39
N GLY A 126 10.61 -11.11 -7.75
CA GLY A 126 10.81 -12.49 -7.30
C GLY A 126 12.27 -12.86 -7.12
N TYR A 127 12.59 -13.51 -6.00
CA TYR A 127 13.90 -14.09 -5.73
C TYR A 127 13.96 -15.56 -6.16
N CYS A 128 15.02 -15.96 -6.86
CA CYS A 128 15.32 -17.34 -7.24
C CYS A 128 16.49 -17.85 -6.39
N PRO A 129 16.23 -18.79 -5.45
CA PRO A 129 17.28 -19.33 -4.59
C PRO A 129 18.29 -20.20 -5.35
N GLU A 130 17.92 -20.82 -6.46
CA GLU A 130 18.80 -21.72 -7.23
C GLU A 130 19.99 -21.00 -7.86
N ASN A 131 19.84 -19.70 -8.17
CA ASN A 131 20.89 -18.91 -8.80
C ASN A 131 21.23 -17.61 -8.07
N ASN A 132 20.64 -17.39 -6.88
CA ASN A 132 20.83 -16.21 -6.04
C ASN A 132 20.57 -14.89 -6.79
N LYS A 133 19.45 -14.81 -7.52
CA LYS A 133 19.05 -13.60 -8.27
C LYS A 133 17.67 -13.12 -7.88
N VAL A 134 17.53 -11.80 -7.82
CA VAL A 134 16.23 -11.13 -7.81
C VAL A 134 15.87 -10.73 -9.25
N TYR A 135 14.70 -11.16 -9.68
CA TYR A 135 14.10 -10.84 -10.97
C TYR A 135 13.11 -9.69 -10.79
N ILE A 136 13.31 -8.66 -11.61
CA ILE A 136 12.47 -7.49 -11.69
C ILE A 136 11.78 -7.54 -13.06
N PRO A 137 10.50 -7.96 -13.13
CA PRO A 137 9.77 -7.99 -14.37
C PRO A 137 9.45 -6.56 -14.84
N GLU A 138 9.83 -6.26 -16.08
CA GLU A 138 9.33 -5.12 -16.82
C GLU A 138 8.21 -5.60 -17.74
N TYR A 139 7.04 -4.96 -17.64
CA TYR A 139 6.00 -5.10 -18.66
C TYR A 139 6.27 -4.07 -19.75
N SER A 140 6.55 -4.55 -20.96
CA SER A 140 6.74 -3.74 -22.17
C SER A 140 5.43 -3.50 -22.91
#